data_AF-W7JIV0-F1
#
_entry.id   AF-W7JIV0-F1
#
_cell.length_a   1.000
_cell.length_b   1.000
_cell.length_c   1.000
_cell.angle_alpha   90.00
_cell.angle_beta   90.00
_cell.angle_gamma   90.00
#
_symmetry.space_group_name_H-M   'P 1'
#
loop_
_entity.id
_entity.type
_entity.pdbx_description
1 polymer ?
#
loop_
_entity_poly.entity_id
_entity_poly.type
_entity_poly.pdbx_seq_one_letter_code
_entity_poly.pdbx_strand_id
1 'polypeptide(L)' 'MPEDYIIEEGDTENNTLECVIGIMPLDVPPPRGPIFIFGNSFIRKYYTIFDNDHKLIGLIEANHNF' A
#
# COMPACT_ATOMS: atom_id res chain seq x y z
N MET A 1 11.12 -4.42 -3.92
CA MET A 1 11.56 -5.76 -3.50
C MET A 1 10.55 -6.30 -2.48
N PRO A 2 10.62 -7.57 -2.02
CA PRO A 2 9.65 -8.11 -1.06
C PRO A 2 9.43 -7.24 0.18
N GLU A 3 10.43 -6.48 0.62
CA GLU A 3 10.30 -5.50 1.70
C GLU A 3 9.24 -4.39 1.45
N ASP A 4 8.82 -4.15 0.21
CA ASP A 4 7.83 -3.11 -0.10
C ASP A 4 6.39 -3.53 0.27
N TYR A 5 6.14 -4.84 0.44
CA TYR A 5 4.81 -5.38 0.71
C TYR A 5 4.78 -6.42 1.84
N ILE A 6 5.90 -6.67 2.51
CA ILE A 6 5.95 -7.41 3.77
C ILE A 6 5.96 -6.37 4.90
N ILE A 7 5.08 -6.53 5.88
CA ILE A 7 4.91 -5.62 7.01
C ILE A 7 5.25 -6.38 8.29
N GLU A 8 6.06 -5.78 9.15
CA GLU A 8 6.29 -6.28 10.50
C GLU A 8 5.21 -5.73 11.44
N GLU A 9 4.40 -6.62 12.02
CA GLU A 9 3.41 -6.28 13.04
C GLU A 9 3.85 -6.81 14.41
N GLY A 10 3.63 -6.01 15.45
CA GLY A 10 3.91 -6.41 16.82
C GLY A 10 2.74 -7.20 17.40
N ASP A 11 2.97 -8.45 17.78
CA ASP A 11 2.03 -9.23 18.57
C ASP A 11 2.14 -8.83 20.05
N THR A 12 1.12 -8.13 20.54
CA THR A 12 1.05 -7.66 21.93
C THR A 12 0.81 -8.77 22.96
N GLU A 13 0.31 -9.94 22.55
CA GLU A 13 0.07 -11.07 23.46
C GLU A 13 1.37 -11.83 23.73
N ASN A 14 2.15 -12.11 22.69
CA ASN A 14 3.40 -12.87 22.81
C ASN A 14 4.66 -12.00 22.88
N ASN A 15 4.53 -10.68 22.75
CA ASN A 15 5.64 -9.73 22.65
C ASN A 15 6.66 -10.14 21.55
N THR A 16 6.13 -10.54 20.39
CA THR A 16 6.92 -10.96 19.23
C THR A 16 6.63 -10.09 18.01
N LEU A 17 7.49 -10.17 17.00
CA LEU A 17 7.29 -9.53 15.70
C LEU A 17 6.86 -10.59 14.69
N GLU A 18 5.74 -10.37 14.02
CA GLU A 18 5.24 -11.23 12.95
C GLU A 18 5.34 -10.52 11.60
N CYS A 19 5.64 -11.28 10.55
CA CYS A 19 5.66 -10.77 9.18
C CYS A 19 4.33 -11.10 8.50
N VAL A 20 3.62 -10.07 8.04
CA VAL A 20 2.37 -10.20 7.30
C VAL A 20 2.49 -9.62 5.89
N ILE A 21 1.65 -10.09 4.97
CA ILE A 21 1.58 -9.52 3.63
C ILE A 21 0.65 -8.30 3.62
N GLY A 22 1.12 -7.17 3.12
CA GLY A 22 0.36 -5.93 2.95
C GLY A 22 -0.65 -5.95 1.81
N ILE A 23 -1.12 -7.14 1.41
CA ILE A 23 -2.09 -7.36 0.34
C ILE A 23 -3.23 -8.18 0.92
N MET A 24 -4.45 -7.71 0.75
CA MET A 24 -5.64 -8.37 1.27
C MET A 24 -6.68 -8.58 0.16
N PRO A 25 -7.44 -9.69 0.19
CA PRO A 25 -8.58 -9.87 -0.70
C PRO A 25 -9.66 -8.85 -0.39
N LEU A 26 -10.29 -8.31 -1.43
CA LEU A 26 -11.37 -7.35 -1.32
C LEU A 26 -12.43 -7.62 -2.40
N ASP A 27 -13.61 -8.05 -1.96
CA ASP A 27 -14.76 -8.23 -2.83
C ASP A 27 -15.71 -7.03 -2.71
N VAL A 28 -15.67 -6.15 -3.72
CA VAL A 28 -16.62 -5.04 -3.85
C VAL A 28 -17.74 -5.42 -4.81
N PRO A 29 -19.02 -5.40 -4.40
CA PRO A 29 -20.12 -5.77 -5.28
C PRO A 29 -20.38 -4.71 -6.37
N PRO A 30 -21.06 -5.08 -7.48
CA PRO A 30 -21.52 -4.13 -8.49
C PRO A 30 -22.35 -2.98 -7.91
N PRO A 31 -22.34 -1.78 -8.52
CA PRO A 31 -21.70 -1.42 -9.79
C PRO A 31 -20.26 -0.92 -9.65
N ARG A 32 -19.71 -0.87 -8.43
CA ARG A 32 -18.44 -0.19 -8.16
C ARG A 32 -17.22 -1.11 -8.17
N GLY A 33 -17.41 -2.42 -8.03
CA GLY A 33 -16.34 -3.40 -8.20
C GLY A 33 -16.26 -3.99 -9.61
N PRO A 34 -15.18 -4.71 -9.94
CA PRO A 34 -14.01 -5.00 -9.10
C PRO A 34 -13.03 -3.82 -9.04
N ILE A 35 -12.38 -3.61 -7.89
CA ILE A 35 -11.38 -2.53 -7.69
C ILE A 35 -10.15 -3.02 -6.93
N PHE A 36 -9.06 -2.28 -7.08
CA PHE A 36 -7.88 -2.36 -6.22
C PHE A 36 -7.79 -1.10 -5.35
N ILE A 37 -7.34 -1.28 -4.11
CA ILE A 37 -7.00 -0.17 -3.22
C ILE A 37 -5.49 -0.17 -3.04
N PHE A 38 -4.83 0.88 -3.52
CA PHE A 38 -3.39 1.07 -3.36
C PHE A 38 -3.11 1.85 -2.07
N GLY A 39 -2.91 1.10 -0.98
CA GLY A 39 -2.67 1.65 0.36
C GLY A 39 -1.20 2.02 0.64
N ASN A 40 -0.86 2.05 1.93
CA ASN A 40 0.45 2.51 2.41
C ASN A 40 1.64 1.73 1.82
N SER A 41 1.53 0.41 1.64
CA SER A 41 2.60 -0.41 1.02
C SER A 41 2.95 0.08 -0.39
N PHE A 42 1.96 0.56 -1.15
CA PHE A 42 2.18 1.10 -2.49
C PHE A 42 2.71 2.54 -2.45
N ILE A 43 2.08 3.42 -1.67
CA ILE A 43 2.42 4.85 -1.61
C ILE A 43 3.79 5.09 -0.95
N ARG A 44 4.27 4.18 -0.09
CA ARG A 44 5.64 4.23 0.43
C ARG A 44 6.70 4.00 -0.65
N LYS A 45 6.44 3.07 -1.57
CA LYS A 45 7.37 2.79 -2.68
C LYS A 45 7.30 3.85 -3.77
N TYR A 46 6.10 4.36 -4.04
CA TYR A 46 5.85 5.36 -5.08
C TYR A 46 5.34 6.68 -4.50
N TYR A 47 6.14 7.72 -4.64
CA TYR A 47 5.68 9.08 -4.40
C TYR A 47 4.52 9.38 -5.34
N THR A 48 3.36 9.64 -4.75
CA THR A 48 2.09 9.78 -5.48
C THR A 48 1.67 11.25 -5.53
N ILE A 49 1.49 11.78 -6.74
CA ILE A 49 0.97 13.12 -6.98
C ILE A 49 -0.50 13.00 -7.38
N PHE A 50 -1.37 13.68 -6.63
CA PHE A 50 -2.80 13.78 -6.94
C PHE A 50 -3.06 15.12 -7.65
N ASP A 51 -3.10 15.12 -8.97
CA ASP A 51 -3.39 16.32 -9.76
C ASP A 51 -4.90 16.42 -10.00
N ASN A 52 -5.55 17.22 -9.16
CA ASN A 52 -7.00 17.43 -9.27
C ASN A 52 -7.40 18.37 -10.41
N ASP A 53 -6.49 19.21 -10.90
CA ASP A 53 -6.79 20.17 -11.96
C ASP A 53 -6.85 19.46 -13.31
N HIS A 54 -5.92 18.52 -13.55
CA HIS A 54 -5.87 17.71 -14.77
C HIS A 54 -6.52 16.32 -14.63
N LYS A 55 -6.98 15.95 -13.43
CA LYS A 55 -7.58 14.63 -13.12
C LYS A 55 -6.62 13.47 -13.39
N LEU A 56 -5.37 13.61 -12.93
CA LEU A 56 -4.31 12.64 -13.14
C LEU A 56 -3.68 12.18 -11.82
N ILE A 57 -3.08 11.00 -11.86
CA ILE A 57 -2.23 10.47 -10.80
C ILE A 57 -0.82 10.30 -11.35
N GLY A 58 0.15 10.96 -10.72
CA GLY A 58 1.57 10.77 -11.00
C GLY A 58 2.18 9.78 -10.01
N LEU A 59 2.99 8.85 -10.50
CA LEU A 59 3.72 7.87 -9.70
C LEU A 59 5.21 7.96 -10.02
N ILE A 60 6.03 8.19 -9.01
CA ILE A 60 7.48 8.30 -9.14
C ILE A 60 8.11 7.40 -8.09
N GLU A 61 9.19 6.69 -8.43
CA GLU A 61 9.95 5.94 -7.43
C GLU A 61 10.41 6.88 -6.31
N ALA A 62 9.99 6.59 -5.09
CA ALA A 62 10.35 7.41 -3.94
C ALA A 62 11.86 7.23 -3.65
N ASN A 63 12.50 8.32 -3.19
CA ASN A 63 13.86 8.24 -2.67
C ASN A 63 13.81 7.80 -1.20
N HIS A 64 14.48 6.70 -0.88
CA HIS A 64 14.59 6.15 0.48
C HIS A 64 15.98 6.32 1.09
N ASN A 65 16.90 7.01 0.41
CA ASN A 65 18.24 7.28 0.93
C ASN A 65 18.24 8.58 1.75
N PHE A 66 18.08 8.44 3.07
CA PHE A 66 18.26 9.52 4.06
C PHE A 66 19.04 9.02 5.28
#